data_AF-A0A2M8KQX7-F1
#
_entry.id   AF-A0A2M8KQX7-F1
#
_cell.length_a   1.000
_cell.length_b   1.000
_cell.length_c   1.000
_cell.angle_alpha   90.00
_cell.angle_beta   90.00
_cell.angle_gamma   90.00
#
_symmetry.space_group_name_H-M   'P 1'
#
loop_
_entity.id
_entity.type
_entity.pdbx_description
1 polymer ?
#
loop_
_entity_poly.entity_id
_entity_poly.type
_entity_poly.pdbx_seq_one_letter_code
_entity_poly.pdbx_strand_id
1 'polypeptide(L)'
;MKKLLIEWKHFDKDGLTCKRCSQTGNNLDNVIKQLKEEYASKGIDIQFQETKLPESRMSESNQVLIDGVLLENFIPNAITGENYCDSCSDLIDDPSGCNCRTVTQSDETYEAIPVDLIKQAIANKLNPGADYKFIERKSMNIQVLGSGCPTCKKLYELTQEAVKQLKIDEKVEYITDVSKIIKMGVMSSPVLVVNGKPVITGFVPDIEKIKNLITKSGESPEAAKSECSCGGKCC
;
A
#
# COMPACT_ATOMS: atom_id res chain seq x y z
N MET A 1 28.69 6.78 5.56
CA MET A 1 28.14 5.43 5.38
C MET A 1 26.65 5.58 5.10
N LYS A 2 26.14 5.06 3.98
CA LYS A 2 24.72 5.14 3.62
C LYS A 2 23.97 4.06 4.41
N LYS A 3 22.90 4.41 5.12
CA LYS A 3 22.09 3.42 5.84
C LYS A 3 21.02 2.84 4.92
N LEU A 4 20.76 1.55 5.04
CA LEU A 4 19.65 0.84 4.42
C LEU A 4 18.89 0.10 5.51
N LEU A 5 17.64 0.47 5.76
CA LEU A 5 16.81 -0.19 6.76
C LEU A 5 15.97 -1.29 6.10
N ILE A 6 16.10 -2.52 6.60
CA ILE A 6 15.24 -3.64 6.26
C ILE A 6 14.32 -3.90 7.45
N GLU A 7 13.03 -3.70 7.29
CA GLU A 7 12.02 -3.98 8.30
C GLU A 7 11.23 -5.24 7.91
N TRP A 8 11.03 -6.15 8.87
CA TRP A 8 10.16 -7.31 8.71
C TRP A 8 8.98 -7.21 9.66
N LYS A 9 7.77 -7.14 9.11
CA LYS A 9 6.52 -7.12 9.86
C LYS A 9 5.84 -8.49 9.76
N HIS A 10 5.57 -9.10 10.91
CA HIS A 10 4.92 -10.40 10.96
C HIS A 10 3.99 -10.52 12.16
N PHE A 11 2.95 -11.34 12.03
CA PHE A 11 2.03 -11.63 13.13
C PHE A 11 2.74 -12.40 14.24
N ASP A 12 2.57 -11.97 15.49
CA ASP A 12 3.09 -12.64 16.68
C ASP A 12 1.99 -12.64 17.75
N LYS A 13 1.70 -13.82 18.31
CA LYS A 13 0.84 -13.97 19.48
C LYS A 13 1.66 -14.68 20.56
N ASP A 14 1.94 -13.95 21.64
CA ASP A 14 2.68 -14.46 22.80
C ASP A 14 4.05 -15.08 22.46
N GLY A 15 4.76 -14.53 21.47
CA GLY A 15 6.07 -15.02 21.02
C GLY A 15 6.00 -16.17 20.02
N LEU A 16 4.80 -16.58 19.62
CA LEU A 16 4.58 -17.58 18.56
C LEU A 16 4.24 -16.88 17.25
N THR A 17 4.91 -17.29 16.18
CA THR A 17 4.60 -16.88 14.81
C THR A 17 4.35 -18.10 13.94
N CYS A 18 3.60 -17.93 12.85
CA CYS A 18 3.26 -19.06 11.99
C CYS A 18 4.47 -19.54 11.18
N LYS A 19 4.44 -20.80 10.72
CA LYS A 19 5.54 -21.44 9.98
C LYS A 19 6.01 -20.62 8.76
N ARG A 20 5.08 -19.99 8.02
CA ARG A 20 5.37 -19.15 6.85
C ARG A 20 6.15 -17.88 7.21
N CYS A 21 5.77 -17.23 8.31
CA CYS A 21 6.49 -16.09 8.85
C CYS A 21 7.88 -16.53 9.31
N SER A 22 8.00 -17.60 10.09
CA SER A 22 9.31 -18.12 10.54
C SER A 22 10.26 -18.43 9.37
N GLN A 23 9.75 -19.02 8.28
CA GLN A 23 10.55 -19.27 7.08
C GLN A 23 11.06 -17.98 6.42
N THR A 24 10.22 -16.94 6.35
CA THR A 24 10.63 -15.63 5.82
C THR A 24 11.67 -14.96 6.72
N GLY A 25 11.48 -15.02 8.04
CA GLY A 25 12.47 -14.54 9.01
C GLY A 25 13.83 -15.22 8.85
N ASN A 26 13.85 -16.55 8.70
CA ASN A 26 15.08 -17.30 8.46
C ASN A 26 15.76 -16.91 7.13
N ASN A 27 14.97 -16.72 6.06
CA ASN A 27 15.49 -16.27 4.77
C ASN A 27 16.10 -14.87 4.87
N LEU A 28 15.45 -13.95 5.58
CA LEU A 28 15.96 -12.60 5.81
C LEU A 28 17.25 -12.60 6.60
N ASP A 29 17.33 -13.35 7.70
CA ASP A 29 18.56 -13.42 8.52
C ASP A 29 19.75 -13.89 7.68
N ASN A 30 19.56 -14.95 6.89
CA ASN A 30 20.57 -15.47 5.97
C ASN A 30 21.02 -14.43 4.94
N VAL A 31 20.07 -13.74 4.30
CA VAL A 31 20.38 -12.70 3.29
C VAL A 31 21.08 -11.51 3.92
N ILE A 32 20.57 -10.99 5.03
CA ILE A 32 21.10 -9.79 5.68
C ILE A 32 22.51 -10.04 6.18
N LYS A 33 22.79 -11.23 6.75
CA LYS A 33 24.14 -11.60 7.17
C LYS A 33 25.11 -11.58 5.99
N GLN A 34 24.74 -12.19 4.86
CA GLN A 34 25.56 -12.22 3.66
C GLN A 34 25.78 -10.80 3.09
N LEU A 35 24.73 -9.99 3.02
CA LEU A 35 24.79 -8.68 2.39
C LEU A 35 25.48 -7.63 3.27
N LYS A 36 25.38 -7.73 4.60
CA LYS A 36 26.11 -6.83 5.53
C LYS A 36 27.61 -6.87 5.26
N GLU A 37 28.18 -8.06 5.08
CA GLU A 37 29.61 -8.22 4.78
C GLU A 37 29.98 -7.64 3.41
N GLU A 38 29.19 -7.96 2.38
CA GLU A 38 29.44 -7.49 1.01
C GLU A 38 29.36 -5.94 0.91
N TYR A 39 28.31 -5.35 1.47
CA TYR A 39 27.99 -3.94 1.29
C TYR A 39 28.67 -3.02 2.31
N ALA A 40 29.20 -3.55 3.42
CA ALA A 40 30.07 -2.80 4.32
C ALA A 40 31.29 -2.24 3.58
N SER A 41 31.90 -3.04 2.68
CA SER A 41 33.03 -2.63 1.84
C SER A 41 32.67 -1.50 0.86
N LYS A 42 31.39 -1.38 0.50
CA LYS A 42 30.82 -0.33 -0.38
C LYS A 42 30.31 0.88 0.42
N GLY A 43 30.55 0.93 1.73
CA GLY A 43 30.15 2.04 2.60
C GLY A 43 28.65 2.10 2.90
N ILE A 44 27.95 0.96 2.81
CA ILE A 44 26.53 0.83 3.14
C ILE A 44 26.38 0.05 4.45
N ASP A 45 25.61 0.60 5.38
CA ASP A 45 25.26 -0.01 6.67
C ASP A 45 23.83 -0.56 6.59
N ILE A 46 23.70 -1.89 6.52
CA ILE A 46 22.40 -2.57 6.46
C ILE A 46 21.91 -2.81 7.89
N GLN A 47 20.74 -2.25 8.22
CA GLN A 47 20.10 -2.39 9.51
C GLN A 47 18.87 -3.29 9.37
N PHE A 48 18.63 -4.11 10.39
CA PHE A 48 17.47 -5.01 10.43
C PHE A 48 16.58 -4.66 11.62
N GLN A 49 15.29 -4.57 11.38
CA GLN A 49 14.28 -4.35 12.40
C GLN A 49 13.16 -5.38 12.25
N GLU A 50 12.82 -6.04 13.35
CA GLU A 50 11.63 -6.89 13.44
C GLU A 50 10.50 -6.12 14.11
N THR A 51 9.31 -6.16 13.50
CA THR A 51 8.09 -5.53 14.00
C THR A 51 7.02 -6.59 14.16
N LYS A 52 6.70 -6.91 15.41
CA LYS A 52 5.69 -7.90 15.79
C LYS A 52 4.31 -7.28 15.75
N LEU A 53 3.40 -7.90 15.00
CA LEU A 53 2.05 -7.40 14.76
C LEU A 53 1.03 -8.16 15.63
N PRO A 54 0.13 -7.45 16.33
CA PRO A 54 -1.00 -8.08 16.99
C PRO A 54 -2.05 -8.56 15.97
N GLU A 55 -3.01 -9.36 16.44
CA GLU A 55 -4.09 -9.93 15.62
C GLU A 55 -4.88 -8.85 14.83
N SER A 56 -5.12 -7.68 15.44
CA SER A 56 -5.81 -6.56 14.78
C SER A 56 -5.08 -5.99 13.55
N ARG A 57 -3.80 -6.34 13.36
CA ARG A 57 -2.95 -5.93 12.23
C ARG A 57 -2.43 -7.14 11.44
N MET A 58 -3.09 -8.29 11.56
CA MET A 58 -2.67 -9.52 10.86
C MET A 58 -2.62 -9.35 9.33
N SER A 59 -3.47 -8.51 8.73
CA SER A 59 -3.44 -8.20 7.30
C SER A 59 -2.15 -7.54 6.83
N GLU A 60 -1.34 -6.98 7.75
CA GLU A 60 -0.02 -6.44 7.45
C GLU A 60 1.09 -7.50 7.52
N SER A 61 0.77 -8.73 7.95
CA SER A 61 1.67 -9.88 7.87
C SER A 61 1.50 -10.56 6.52
N ASN A 62 2.54 -11.02 5.82
CA ASN A 62 3.96 -11.09 6.11
C ASN A 62 4.68 -10.08 5.19
N GLN A 63 5.15 -8.95 5.72
CA GLN A 63 5.68 -7.84 4.92
C GLN A 63 7.17 -7.60 5.17
N VAL A 64 7.92 -7.37 4.10
CA VAL A 64 9.29 -6.88 4.15
C VAL A 64 9.35 -5.50 3.52
N LEU A 65 9.95 -4.55 4.22
CA LEU A 65 10.12 -3.19 3.76
C LEU A 65 11.61 -2.85 3.65
N ILE A 66 11.97 -2.11 2.61
CA ILE A 66 13.30 -1.57 2.37
C ILE A 66 13.19 -0.04 2.37
N ASP A 67 13.76 0.60 3.39
CA ASP A 67 13.56 2.02 3.73
C ASP A 67 12.07 2.42 3.79
N GLY A 68 11.24 1.56 4.38
CA GLY A 68 9.79 1.80 4.53
C GLY A 68 8.96 1.55 3.26
N VAL A 69 9.57 1.08 2.18
CA VAL A 69 8.87 0.71 0.94
C VAL A 69 8.78 -0.81 0.82
N LEU A 70 7.62 -1.34 0.45
CA LEU A 70 7.39 -2.78 0.29
C LEU A 70 8.39 -3.42 -0.70
N LEU A 71 8.92 -4.58 -0.34
CA LEU A 71 9.91 -5.35 -1.10
C LEU A 71 9.49 -5.60 -2.55
N GLU A 72 8.22 -5.89 -2.79
CA GLU A 72 7.66 -6.20 -4.10
C GLU A 72 7.71 -5.01 -5.06
N ASN A 73 7.72 -3.78 -4.52
CA ASN A 73 7.89 -2.60 -5.37
C ASN A 73 9.29 -2.57 -6.00
N PHE A 74 10.27 -3.26 -5.40
CA PHE A 74 11.62 -3.43 -5.92
C PHE A 74 11.77 -4.58 -6.90
N ILE A 75 10.69 -5.28 -7.24
CA ILE A 75 10.73 -6.49 -8.06
C ILE A 75 9.83 -6.29 -9.31
N PRO A 76 10.38 -6.42 -10.53
CA PRO A 76 9.57 -6.38 -11.74
C PRO A 76 8.46 -7.43 -11.73
N ASN A 77 7.25 -7.04 -12.13
CA ASN A 77 6.08 -7.93 -12.28
C ASN A 77 5.66 -8.67 -10.98
N ALA A 78 6.07 -8.18 -9.81
CA ALA A 78 5.58 -8.70 -8.55
C ALA A 78 4.18 -8.13 -8.23
N ILE A 79 3.27 -9.05 -7.89
CA ILE A 79 1.90 -8.77 -7.46
C ILE A 79 1.70 -9.39 -6.08
N THR A 80 0.93 -8.74 -5.22
CA THR A 80 0.57 -9.27 -3.91
C THR A 80 -0.79 -9.94 -3.96
N GLY A 81 -0.91 -11.12 -3.38
CA GLY A 81 -2.18 -11.82 -3.18
C GLY A 81 -2.46 -12.07 -1.70
N GLU A 82 -3.57 -12.73 -1.42
CA GLU A 82 -3.91 -13.24 -0.10
C GLU A 82 -4.37 -14.69 -0.25
N ASN A 83 -3.79 -15.60 0.53
CA ASN A 83 -4.22 -17.00 0.62
C ASN A 83 -4.53 -17.34 2.08
N TYR A 84 -5.50 -18.23 2.28
CA TYR A 84 -5.77 -18.78 3.60
C TYR A 84 -4.51 -19.45 4.17
N CYS A 85 -4.23 -19.20 5.45
CA CYS A 85 -3.04 -19.70 6.14
C CYS A 85 -3.44 -20.68 7.24
N ASP A 86 -3.41 -21.98 6.93
CA ASP A 86 -3.69 -23.05 7.89
C ASP A 86 -2.81 -22.99 9.15
N SER A 87 -1.60 -22.43 9.05
CA SER A 87 -0.68 -22.30 10.19
C SER A 87 -1.00 -21.13 11.12
N CYS A 88 -1.77 -20.14 10.66
CA CYS A 88 -2.20 -19.01 11.50
C CYS A 88 -3.57 -19.28 12.15
N SER A 89 -4.41 -20.14 11.55
CA SER A 89 -5.74 -20.46 12.10
C SER A 89 -5.68 -21.15 13.46
N ASP A 90 -4.58 -21.83 13.76
CA ASP A 90 -4.34 -22.45 15.07
C ASP A 90 -3.92 -21.45 16.16
N LEU A 91 -3.62 -20.20 15.78
CA LEU A 91 -3.11 -19.16 16.66
C LEU A 91 -4.13 -18.04 16.91
N ILE A 92 -5.19 -17.92 16.12
CA ILE A 92 -6.18 -16.85 16.24
C ILE A 92 -7.47 -17.33 16.89
N ASP A 93 -8.18 -16.41 17.53
CA ASP A 93 -9.40 -16.75 18.29
C ASP A 93 -10.59 -17.02 17.34
N ASP A 94 -10.56 -16.46 16.13
CA ASP A 94 -11.50 -16.72 15.04
C ASP A 94 -10.77 -17.14 13.74
N PRO A 95 -10.73 -18.44 13.40
CA PRO A 95 -10.01 -18.94 12.23
C PRO A 95 -10.63 -18.53 10.89
N SER A 96 -11.86 -18.02 10.88
CA SER A 96 -12.60 -17.73 9.64
C SER A 96 -12.01 -16.57 8.82
N GLY A 97 -11.11 -15.77 9.40
CA GLY A 97 -10.46 -14.61 8.77
C GLY A 97 -8.99 -14.79 8.39
N CYS A 98 -8.47 -16.02 8.37
CA CYS A 98 -7.04 -16.30 8.34
C CYS A 98 -6.36 -16.16 6.95
N ASN A 99 -6.61 -15.08 6.22
CA ASN A 99 -5.97 -14.82 4.93
C ASN A 99 -4.64 -14.08 5.14
N CYS A 100 -3.54 -14.73 4.78
CA CYS A 100 -2.19 -14.18 4.86
C CYS A 100 -1.70 -13.75 3.47
N ARG A 101 -0.94 -12.65 3.44
CA ARG A 101 -0.34 -12.12 2.22
C ARG A 101 0.57 -13.13 1.51
N THR A 102 0.51 -13.15 0.19
CA THR A 102 1.40 -13.89 -0.72
C THR A 102 2.05 -12.94 -1.73
N VAL A 103 3.18 -13.37 -2.31
CA VAL A 103 3.86 -12.63 -3.39
C VAL A 103 3.87 -13.50 -4.63
N THR A 104 3.38 -13.00 -5.75
CA THR A 104 3.39 -13.70 -7.04
C THR A 104 4.35 -13.01 -7.99
N GLN A 105 5.26 -13.78 -8.60
CA GLN A 105 6.14 -13.32 -9.69
C GLN A 105 6.11 -14.35 -10.81
N SER A 106 5.85 -13.92 -12.05
CA SER A 106 5.89 -14.77 -13.25
C SER A 106 5.12 -16.09 -13.10
N ASP A 107 3.87 -16.00 -12.62
CA ASP A 107 2.94 -17.12 -12.37
C ASP A 107 3.26 -18.06 -11.19
N GLU A 108 4.37 -17.84 -10.46
CA GLU A 108 4.66 -18.54 -9.20
C GLU A 108 4.20 -17.72 -7.99
N THR A 109 3.47 -18.34 -7.07
CA THR A 109 2.99 -17.71 -5.83
C THR A 109 3.76 -18.21 -4.61
N TYR A 110 4.37 -17.28 -3.89
CA TYR A 110 5.19 -17.54 -2.72
C TYR A 110 4.47 -17.13 -1.45
N GLU A 111 4.39 -18.10 -0.53
CA GLU A 111 3.78 -17.96 0.78
C GLU A 111 4.75 -17.45 1.86
N ALA A 112 6.02 -17.78 1.69
CA ALA A 112 7.17 -17.24 2.40
C ALA A 112 8.07 -16.58 1.35
N ILE A 113 8.65 -15.42 1.68
CA ILE A 113 9.43 -14.66 0.70
C ILE A 113 10.76 -15.39 0.49
N PRO A 114 11.07 -15.86 -0.73
CA PRO A 114 12.30 -16.60 -1.02
C PRO A 114 13.53 -15.68 -1.00
N VAL A 115 14.68 -16.29 -0.70
CA VAL A 115 16.00 -15.63 -0.63
C VAL A 115 16.33 -14.81 -1.87
N ASP A 116 16.02 -15.34 -3.06
CA ASP A 116 16.38 -14.70 -4.33
C ASP A 116 15.59 -13.41 -4.57
N LEU A 117 14.31 -13.36 -4.18
CA LEU A 117 13.50 -12.14 -4.28
C LEU A 117 13.98 -11.06 -3.31
N ILE A 118 14.40 -11.44 -2.09
CA ILE A 118 14.98 -10.50 -1.13
C ILE A 118 16.28 -9.91 -1.67
N LYS A 119 17.17 -10.75 -2.20
CA LYS A 119 18.42 -10.31 -2.83
C LYS A 119 18.16 -9.39 -4.03
N GLN A 120 17.22 -9.77 -4.90
CA GLN A 120 16.85 -8.98 -6.08
C GLN A 120 16.33 -7.59 -5.68
N ALA A 121 15.42 -7.53 -4.72
CA ALA A 121 14.85 -6.26 -4.24
C ALA A 121 15.92 -5.32 -3.67
N ILE A 122 16.83 -5.84 -2.83
CA ILE A 122 17.92 -5.06 -2.24
C ILE A 122 18.89 -4.59 -3.33
N ALA A 123 19.25 -5.47 -4.27
CA ALA A 123 20.11 -5.11 -5.39
C ALA A 123 19.50 -3.99 -6.25
N ASN A 124 18.21 -4.08 -6.56
CA ASN A 124 17.48 -3.07 -7.34
C ASN A 124 17.38 -1.72 -6.61
N LYS A 125 17.20 -1.74 -5.28
CA LYS A 125 17.23 -0.52 -4.46
C LYS A 125 18.61 0.14 -4.43
N LEU A 126 19.67 -0.65 -4.34
CA LEU A 126 21.04 -0.15 -4.21
C LEU A 126 21.64 0.29 -5.55
N ASN A 127 21.26 -0.37 -6.64
CA ASN A 127 21.72 -0.10 -8.00
C ASN A 127 20.52 0.03 -8.96
N PRO A 128 19.76 1.14 -8.92
CA PRO A 128 18.65 1.36 -9.84
C PRO A 128 19.19 1.49 -11.28
N GLY A 129 18.97 0.46 -12.11
CA GLY A 129 19.39 0.40 -13.52
C GLY A 129 18.30 0.87 -14.49
N ALA A 130 18.62 0.91 -15.79
CA ALA A 130 17.69 1.32 -16.86
C ALA A 130 16.53 0.32 -17.11
N ASP A 131 16.74 -0.97 -16.81
CA ASP A 131 15.78 -2.06 -17.03
C ASP A 131 14.80 -2.26 -15.85
N TYR A 132 15.01 -1.54 -14.74
CA TYR A 132 14.12 -1.51 -13.58
C TYR A 132 13.83 -0.05 -13.22
N LYS A 133 12.67 0.44 -13.64
CA LYS A 133 12.13 1.73 -13.21
C LYS A 133 11.48 1.52 -11.84
N PHE A 134 11.99 2.18 -10.82
CA PHE A 134 11.29 2.34 -9.53
C PHE A 134 9.96 3.02 -9.82
N ILE A 135 8.88 2.24 -9.94
CA ILE A 135 7.54 2.78 -9.97
C ILE A 135 7.21 3.02 -8.50
N GLU A 136 7.28 4.28 -8.07
CA GLU A 136 6.52 4.70 -6.89
C GLU A 136 5.07 4.35 -7.17
N ARG A 137 4.62 3.17 -6.75
CA ARG A 137 3.20 2.86 -6.65
C ARG A 137 2.69 3.76 -5.53
N LYS A 138 2.22 4.94 -5.94
CA LYS A 138 1.52 5.89 -5.09
C LYS A 138 0.28 5.16 -4.56
N SER A 139 0.38 4.60 -3.36
CA SER A 139 -0.77 4.01 -2.68
C SER A 139 -1.83 5.09 -2.59
N MET A 140 -3.01 4.80 -3.14
CA MET A 140 -4.12 5.75 -3.16
C MET A 140 -5.05 5.45 -2.02
N ASN A 141 -5.02 6.30 -0.99
CA ASN A 141 -5.96 6.18 0.12
C ASN A 141 -7.30 6.82 -0.28
N ILE A 142 -8.35 6.03 -0.46
CA ILE A 142 -9.69 6.50 -0.87
C ILE A 142 -10.66 6.28 0.29
N GLN A 143 -11.25 7.36 0.79
CA GLN A 143 -12.13 7.34 1.96
C GLN A 143 -13.41 8.11 1.68
N VAL A 144 -14.54 7.59 2.17
CA VAL A 144 -15.82 8.30 2.18
C VAL A 144 -16.19 8.61 3.62
N LEU A 145 -16.26 9.88 3.97
CA LEU A 145 -16.64 10.34 5.30
C LEU A 145 -18.12 10.76 5.30
N GLY A 146 -18.88 10.23 6.26
CA GLY A 146 -20.27 10.61 6.43
C GLY A 146 -20.91 9.96 7.64
N SER A 147 -21.97 10.59 8.16
CA SER A 147 -22.69 10.15 9.35
C SER A 147 -23.56 8.89 9.15
N GLY A 148 -23.39 8.14 8.05
CA GLY A 148 -24.21 6.96 7.74
C GLY A 148 -25.53 7.27 7.01
N CYS A 149 -25.74 8.52 6.58
CA CYS A 149 -26.93 8.96 5.86
C CYS A 149 -27.14 8.23 4.50
N PRO A 150 -28.36 8.16 3.93
CA PRO A 150 -28.59 7.49 2.64
C PRO A 150 -27.72 8.04 1.51
N THR A 151 -27.54 9.36 1.47
CA THR A 151 -26.67 10.07 0.53
C THR A 151 -25.21 9.68 0.69
N CYS A 152 -24.78 9.44 1.93
CA CYS A 152 -23.43 9.05 2.29
C CYS A 152 -23.13 7.61 1.84
N LYS A 153 -24.09 6.69 2.01
CA LYS A 153 -24.00 5.31 1.53
C LYS A 153 -23.95 5.25 0.00
N LYS A 154 -24.79 6.04 -0.67
CA LYS A 154 -24.80 6.13 -2.13
C LYS A 154 -23.46 6.59 -2.71
N LEU A 155 -22.81 7.58 -2.08
CA LEU A 155 -21.47 8.02 -2.50
C LEU A 155 -20.44 6.89 -2.34
N TYR A 156 -20.53 6.13 -1.24
CA TYR A 156 -19.63 5.01 -0.99
C TYR A 156 -19.76 3.91 -2.04
N GLU A 157 -20.98 3.46 -2.33
CA GLU A 157 -21.26 2.44 -3.34
C GLU A 157 -20.76 2.85 -4.73
N LEU A 158 -21.06 4.08 -5.16
CA LEU A 158 -20.60 4.61 -6.45
C LEU A 158 -19.07 4.75 -6.50
N THR A 159 -18.43 5.07 -5.37
CA THR A 159 -16.97 5.15 -5.28
C THR A 159 -16.35 3.77 -5.41
N GLN A 160 -16.92 2.75 -4.75
CA GLN A 160 -16.47 1.36 -4.89
C GLN A 160 -16.59 0.87 -6.34
N GLU A 161 -17.69 1.20 -7.00
CA GLU A 161 -17.89 0.85 -8.40
C GLU A 161 -16.87 1.57 -9.31
N ALA A 162 -16.64 2.87 -9.09
CA ALA A 162 -15.66 3.65 -9.83
C ALA A 162 -14.24 3.07 -9.69
N VAL A 163 -13.82 2.72 -8.48
CA VAL A 163 -12.52 2.08 -8.18
C VAL A 163 -12.40 0.73 -8.90
N LYS A 164 -13.46 -0.08 -8.86
CA LYS A 164 -13.51 -1.37 -9.55
C LYS A 164 -13.39 -1.21 -11.07
N GLN A 165 -14.09 -0.24 -11.66
CA GLN A 165 -14.00 0.04 -13.10
C GLN A 165 -12.62 0.56 -13.50
N LEU A 166 -11.96 1.32 -12.62
CA LEU A 166 -10.60 1.83 -12.83
C LEU A 166 -9.50 0.78 -12.58
N LYS A 167 -9.86 -0.44 -12.14
CA LYS A 167 -8.91 -1.50 -11.77
C LYS A 167 -7.87 -1.04 -10.73
N ILE A 168 -8.32 -0.22 -9.78
CA ILE A 168 -7.50 0.21 -8.65
C ILE A 168 -7.66 -0.84 -7.55
N ASP A 169 -6.56 -1.43 -7.09
CA ASP A 169 -6.54 -2.50 -6.07
C ASP A 169 -6.74 -1.98 -4.62
N GLU A 170 -6.89 -0.66 -4.45
CA GLU A 170 -7.07 -0.02 -3.15
C GLU A 170 -8.52 -0.13 -2.64
N LYS A 171 -8.69 -0.46 -1.37
CA LYS A 171 -10.02 -0.53 -0.74
C LYS A 171 -10.55 0.87 -0.44
N VAL A 172 -11.83 1.10 -0.73
CA VAL A 172 -12.54 2.32 -0.30
C VAL A 172 -12.93 2.16 1.15
N GLU A 173 -12.49 3.05 2.03
CA GLU A 173 -12.87 3.02 3.45
C GLU A 173 -14.10 3.89 3.70
N TYR A 174 -15.01 3.43 4.54
CA TYR A 174 -16.12 4.24 5.03
C TYR A 174 -15.85 4.72 6.45
N ILE A 175 -15.82 6.04 6.64
CA ILE A 175 -15.48 6.66 7.91
C ILE A 175 -16.70 7.41 8.45
N THR A 176 -17.16 7.02 9.62
CA THR A 176 -18.27 7.65 10.34
C THR A 176 -17.83 8.71 11.35
N ASP A 177 -16.53 8.87 11.56
CA ASP A 177 -15.98 9.81 12.55
C ASP A 177 -16.09 11.27 12.07
N VAL A 178 -17.04 11.99 12.66
CA VAL A 178 -17.30 13.41 12.41
C VAL A 178 -16.07 14.27 12.76
N SER A 179 -15.23 13.83 13.70
CA SER A 179 -14.02 14.56 14.11
C SER A 179 -13.02 14.69 12.95
N LYS A 180 -12.95 13.67 12.07
CA LYS A 180 -12.10 13.71 10.88
C LYS A 180 -12.60 14.75 9.87
N ILE A 181 -13.91 14.88 9.70
CA ILE A 181 -14.54 15.87 8.80
C ILE A 181 -14.18 17.30 9.23
N ILE A 182 -14.31 17.58 10.54
CA ILE A 182 -14.01 18.90 11.13
C ILE A 182 -12.53 19.25 10.97
N LYS A 183 -11.62 18.30 11.25
CA LYS A 183 -10.17 18.49 11.10
C LYS A 183 -9.75 18.83 9.66
N MET A 184 -10.54 18.40 8.66
CA MET A 184 -10.30 18.69 7.25
C MET A 184 -10.86 20.04 6.79
N GLY A 185 -11.52 20.80 7.68
CA GLY A 185 -12.14 22.08 7.34
C GLY A 185 -13.37 21.97 6.44
N VAL A 186 -13.98 20.79 6.34
CA VAL A 186 -15.16 20.56 5.50
C VAL A 186 -16.43 20.79 6.30
N MET A 187 -17.32 21.64 5.78
CA MET A 187 -18.57 22.01 6.46
C MET A 187 -19.76 21.10 6.13
N SER A 188 -19.66 20.29 5.06
CA SER A 188 -20.77 19.51 4.52
C SER A 188 -20.37 18.08 4.21
N SER A 189 -21.14 17.12 4.71
CA SER A 189 -21.05 15.69 4.37
C SER A 189 -22.14 15.29 3.37
N PRO A 190 -21.95 14.27 2.52
CA PRO A 190 -20.83 13.34 2.50
C PRO A 190 -19.57 13.91 1.86
N VAL A 191 -18.41 13.36 2.23
CA VAL A 191 -17.10 13.80 1.73
C VAL A 191 -16.37 12.63 1.10
N LEU A 192 -15.96 12.74 -0.16
CA LEU A 192 -14.98 11.82 -0.75
C LEU A 192 -13.59 12.41 -0.53
N VAL A 193 -12.68 11.62 0.00
CA VAL A 193 -11.30 11.96 0.27
C VAL A 193 -10.40 11.03 -0.53
N VAL A 194 -9.44 11.60 -1.25
CA VAL A 194 -8.39 10.85 -1.96
C VAL A 194 -7.04 11.39 -1.49
N ASN A 195 -6.16 10.51 -1.02
CA ASN A 195 -4.84 10.84 -0.49
C ASN A 195 -4.89 11.92 0.61
N GLY A 196 -5.86 11.82 1.51
CA GLY A 196 -6.06 12.76 2.62
C GLY A 196 -6.58 14.15 2.19
N LYS A 197 -6.98 14.34 0.92
CA LYS A 197 -7.57 15.59 0.43
C LYS A 197 -9.05 15.39 0.07
N PRO A 198 -9.96 16.29 0.51
CA PRO A 198 -11.36 16.23 0.10
C PRO A 198 -11.49 16.61 -1.39
N VAL A 199 -12.10 15.72 -2.18
CA VAL A 199 -12.33 15.91 -3.62
C VAL A 199 -13.81 16.12 -3.97
N ILE A 200 -14.72 15.70 -3.08
CA ILE A 200 -16.16 15.95 -3.17
C ILE A 200 -16.65 16.30 -1.77
N THR A 201 -17.52 17.31 -1.66
CA THR A 201 -18.13 17.73 -0.39
C THR A 201 -19.61 18.04 -0.59
N GLY A 202 -20.48 17.42 0.20
CA GLY A 202 -21.90 17.82 0.34
C GLY A 202 -22.86 17.33 -0.74
N PHE A 203 -22.42 16.55 -1.73
CA PHE A 203 -23.30 15.99 -2.76
C PHE A 203 -22.73 14.68 -3.35
N VAL A 204 -23.56 13.99 -4.15
CA VAL A 204 -23.20 12.75 -4.83
C VAL A 204 -23.21 12.98 -6.35
N PRO A 205 -22.04 13.09 -7.00
CA PRO A 205 -21.98 13.18 -8.45
C PRO A 205 -22.15 11.82 -9.13
N ASP A 206 -22.26 11.88 -10.45
CA ASP A 206 -22.27 10.73 -11.36
C ASP A 206 -20.93 9.97 -11.33
N ILE A 207 -20.99 8.67 -11.62
CA ILE A 207 -19.85 7.75 -11.54
C ILE A 207 -18.66 8.19 -12.40
N GLU A 208 -18.92 8.75 -13.60
CA GLU A 208 -17.88 9.25 -14.51
C GLU A 208 -17.10 10.41 -13.89
N LYS A 209 -17.77 11.29 -13.13
CA LYS A 209 -17.12 12.40 -12.44
C LYS A 209 -16.29 11.91 -11.26
N ILE A 210 -16.77 10.88 -10.54
CA ILE A 210 -16.01 10.22 -9.46
C ILE A 210 -14.72 9.62 -10.02
N LYS A 211 -14.82 8.86 -11.13
CA LYS A 211 -13.65 8.27 -11.80
C LYS A 211 -12.62 9.32 -12.18
N ASN A 212 -13.06 10.39 -12.84
CA ASN A 212 -12.17 11.49 -13.23
C ASN A 212 -11.46 12.15 -12.04
N LEU A 213 -12.15 12.33 -10.90
CA LEU A 213 -11.56 12.93 -9.71
C LEU A 213 -10.54 11.99 -9.04
N ILE A 214 -10.81 10.68 -9.01
CA ILE A 214 -9.88 9.67 -8.51
C ILE A 214 -8.62 9.66 -9.38
N THR A 215 -8.77 9.60 -10.71
CA THR A 215 -7.63 9.61 -11.64
C THR A 215 -6.81 10.90 -11.53
N LYS A 216 -7.46 12.07 -11.54
CA LYS A 216 -6.77 13.37 -11.38
C LYS A 216 -6.06 13.52 -10.04
N SER A 217 -6.56 12.90 -8.98
CA SER A 217 -5.93 12.94 -7.65
C SER A 217 -4.77 11.94 -7.51
N GLY A 218 -4.72 10.94 -8.40
CA GLY A 218 -3.58 10.06 -8.61
C GLY A 218 -2.43 10.74 -9.34
N GLU A 219 -2.72 11.59 -10.33
CA GLU A 219 -1.73 12.32 -11.14
C GLU A 219 -1.20 13.57 -10.42
N SER A 220 0.13 13.74 -10.35
CA SER A 220 0.75 15.02 -9.93
C SER A 220 0.51 16.11 -10.99
N PRO A 221 0.55 17.40 -10.62
CA PRO A 221 0.13 18.50 -11.49
C PRO A 221 1.18 18.83 -12.55
N GLU A 222 1.13 18.15 -13.71
CA GLU A 222 1.93 18.55 -14.88
C GLU A 222 1.12 18.71 -16.18
N ALA A 223 -0.22 18.68 -16.10
CA ALA A 223 -1.08 18.95 -17.25
C ALA A 223 -2.15 20.01 -16.93
N ALA A 224 -1.69 21.22 -16.58
CA ALA A 224 -2.51 22.42 -16.68
C ALA A 224 -1.65 23.57 -17.20
N LYS A 225 -1.13 23.43 -18.43
CA LYS A 225 -0.78 24.62 -19.22
C LYS A 225 -2.10 25.28 -19.61
N SER A 226 -2.28 26.46 -19.04
CA SER A 226 -3.29 27.44 -19.40
C SER A 226 -3.22 27.78 -20.88
N GLU A 227 -4.27 27.45 -21.64
CA GLU A 227 -4.70 28.28 -22.75
C GLU A 227 -5.85 29.16 -22.25
N CYS A 228 -5.50 30.22 -21.52
CA CYS A 228 -6.33 31.41 -21.51
C CYS A 228 -6.04 32.14 -22.82
N SER A 229 -6.82 31.83 -23.86
CA SER A 229 -6.85 32.64 -25.08
C SER A 229 -7.62 33.92 -24.78
N CYS A 230 -6.94 34.91 -24.20
CA CYS A 230 -7.37 36.29 -24.22
C CYS A 230 -7.16 36.86 -25.63
N GLY A 231 -8.07 36.48 -26.54
CA GLY A 231 -8.22 37.12 -27.85
C GLY A 231 -8.86 38.49 -27.68
N GLY A 232 -8.04 39.50 -27.42
CA GLY A 232 -8.46 40.87 -27.19
C GLY A 232 -9.24 41.46 -28.37
N LYS A 233 -10.34 42.11 -28.02
CA LYS A 233 -10.75 43.41 -28.58
C LYS A 233 -11.41 44.21 -27.46
N CYS A 234 -10.56 44.79 -26.61
CA CYS A 234 -10.88 46.07 -26.00
C CYS A 234 -10.53 47.14 -27.05
N CYS A 235 -11.53 47.60 -27.78
CA CYS A 235 -11.57 48.85 -28.51
C CYS A 235 -12.91 49.52 -28.20
#